data_AF-A0A265DYE3-F1
#
_entry.id   AF-A0A265DYE3-F1
#
_cell.length_a   1.000
_cell.length_b   1.000
_cell.length_c   1.000
_cell.angle_alpha   90.00
_cell.angle_beta   90.00
_cell.angle_gamma   90.00
#
_symmetry.space_group_name_H-M   'P 1'
#
loop_
_entity.id
_entity.type
_entity.pdbx_description
1 polymer ?
#
loop_
_entity_poly.entity_id
_entity_poly.type
_entity_poly.pdbx_seq_one_letter_code
_entity_poly.pdbx_strand_id
1 'polypeptide(L)'
;MGLRNINLKGWLRIVYLLASAVLLANAMIALWRLYRGPTSADRMLAVEFFTTSALAITLLFSAFFTLPALVDIALLFALLAALGTANFVVRHHPPKREELDDDA
;
A
#
# COMPACT_ATOMS: atom_id res chain seq x y z
N MET A 1 -30.44 35.09 1.77
CA MET A 1 -29.02 34.90 1.41
C MET A 1 -28.87 33.42 1.03
N GLY A 2 -28.93 33.11 -0.27
CA GLY A 2 -29.13 31.76 -0.78
C GLY A 2 -27.92 30.87 -0.57
N LEU A 3 -28.06 29.88 0.31
CA LEU A 3 -27.11 28.77 0.40
C LEU A 3 -27.35 27.85 -0.79
N ARG A 4 -26.58 28.17 -1.83
CA ARG A 4 -26.40 27.50 -3.12
C ARG A 4 -26.61 25.99 -3.01
N ASN A 5 -27.49 25.46 -3.85
CA ASN A 5 -27.56 24.05 -4.22
C ASN A 5 -26.14 23.49 -4.45
N ILE A 6 -25.62 22.80 -3.44
CA ILE A 6 -24.38 22.05 -3.56
C ILE A 6 -24.73 20.84 -4.41
N ASN A 7 -24.21 20.80 -5.63
CA ASN A 7 -24.29 19.66 -6.52
C ASN A 7 -23.54 18.49 -5.88
N LEU A 8 -24.18 17.80 -4.93
CA LEU A 8 -23.61 16.74 -4.10
C LEU A 8 -23.00 15.63 -4.97
N LYS A 9 -23.67 15.30 -6.08
CA LYS A 9 -23.15 14.38 -7.11
C LYS A 9 -21.89 14.89 -7.80
N GLY A 10 -21.77 16.19 -8.07
CA GLY A 10 -20.58 16.79 -8.66
C GLY A 10 -19.39 16.76 -7.70
N TRP A 11 -19.66 17.00 -6.41
CA TRP A 11 -18.64 16.95 -5.36
C TRP A 11 -18.08 15.54 -5.16
N LEU A 12 -18.92 14.51 -5.12
CA LEU A 12 -18.44 13.11 -5.08
C LEU A 12 -17.53 12.79 -6.28
N ARG A 13 -17.89 13.21 -7.49
CA ARG A 13 -17.09 12.96 -8.70
C ARG A 13 -15.68 13.57 -8.60
N ILE A 14 -15.58 14.77 -8.02
CA ILE A 14 -14.29 15.45 -7.81
C ILE A 14 -13.44 14.71 -6.77
N VAL A 15 -14.06 14.24 -5.68
CA VAL A 15 -13.36 13.46 -4.64
C VAL A 15 -12.83 12.13 -5.21
N TYR A 16 -13.63 11.41 -6.01
CA TYR A 16 -13.17 10.17 -6.65
C TYR A 16 -12.02 10.42 -7.63
N LEU A 17 -12.09 11.47 -8.45
CA LEU A 17 -11.02 11.83 -9.39
C LEU A 17 -9.73 12.20 -8.66
N LEU A 18 -9.82 13.02 -7.59
CA LEU A 18 -8.68 13.39 -6.76
C LEU A 18 -8.06 12.17 -6.09
N ALA A 19 -8.87 11.29 -5.48
CA ALA A 19 -8.39 10.08 -4.83
C ALA A 19 -7.68 9.14 -5.83
N SER A 20 -8.27 8.91 -7.01
CA SER A 20 -7.66 8.08 -8.05
C SER A 20 -6.34 8.67 -8.57
N ALA A 21 -6.29 9.98 -8.81
CA ALA A 21 -5.06 10.67 -9.24
C ALA A 21 -3.95 10.60 -8.19
N VAL A 22 -4.29 10.79 -6.90
CA VAL A 22 -3.33 10.66 -5.80
C VAL A 22 -2.82 9.23 -5.68
N LEU A 23 -3.69 8.24 -5.81
CA LEU A 23 -3.30 6.82 -5.75
C LEU A 23 -2.42 6.40 -6.95
N LEU A 24 -2.70 6.91 -8.16
CA LEU A 24 -1.85 6.73 -9.34
C LEU A 24 -0.47 7.38 -9.17
N ALA A 25 -0.43 8.61 -8.64
CA ALA A 25 0.82 9.29 -8.33
C ALA A 25 1.62 8.51 -7.29
N ASN A 26 0.96 8.01 -6.24
CA ASN A 26 1.60 7.21 -5.19
C ASN A 26 2.16 5.89 -5.74
N ALA A 27 1.42 5.22 -6.63
CA ALA A 27 1.87 4.01 -7.32
C ALA A 27 3.10 4.28 -8.20
N MET A 28 3.13 5.38 -8.95
CA MET A 28 4.29 5.80 -9.75
C MET A 28 5.52 6.08 -8.89
N ILE A 29 5.34 6.78 -7.76
CA ILE A 29 6.42 7.07 -6.80
C ILE A 29 6.94 5.78 -6.16
N ALA A 30 6.05 4.86 -5.77
CA ALA A 30 6.42 3.58 -5.20
C ALA A 30 7.20 2.71 -6.20
N LEU A 31 6.77 2.66 -7.47
CA LEU A 31 7.44 1.92 -8.53
C LEU A 31 8.82 2.53 -8.86
N TRP A 32 8.90 3.86 -8.88
CA TRP A 32 10.15 4.57 -9.07
C TRP A 32 11.14 4.33 -7.91
N ARG A 33 10.64 4.28 -6.68
CA ARG A 33 11.44 4.00 -5.48
C ARG A 33 11.88 2.54 -5.39
N LEU A 34 11.04 1.60 -5.80
CA LEU A 34 11.39 0.17 -5.95
C LEU A 34 12.58 -0.03 -6.91
N TYR A 35 12.61 0.75 -7.99
CA TYR A 35 13.69 0.67 -8.99
C TYR A 35 14.99 1.35 -8.54
N ARG A 36 14.92 2.36 -7.64
CA ARG A 36 16.07 3.17 -7.21
C ARG A 36 16.63 2.82 -5.82
N GLY A 37 15.90 2.08 -4.99
CA GLY A 37 16.28 1.77 -3.61
C GLY A 37 17.42 0.72 -3.50
N PRO A 38 18.59 1.07 -2.92
CA PRO A 38 19.75 0.19 -2.77
C PRO A 38 19.65 -0.80 -1.58
N THR A 39 18.74 -0.59 -0.63
CA THR A 39 18.58 -1.39 0.60
C THR A 39 17.29 -2.22 0.62
N SER A 40 17.37 -3.50 0.99
CA SER A 40 16.23 -4.44 1.04
C SER A 40 15.07 -3.96 1.91
N ALA A 41 15.35 -3.20 2.97
CA ALA A 41 14.33 -2.62 3.86
C ALA A 41 13.50 -1.49 3.20
N ASP A 42 14.10 -0.66 2.34
CA ASP A 42 13.38 0.42 1.64
C ASP A 42 12.47 -0.16 0.54
N ARG A 43 12.85 -1.32 -0.03
CA ARG A 43 12.00 -2.09 -0.96
C ARG A 43 10.80 -2.72 -0.24
N MET A 44 10.97 -3.25 0.97
CA MET A 44 9.86 -3.72 1.82
C MET A 44 8.84 -2.62 2.11
N LEU A 45 9.34 -1.46 2.57
CA LEU A 45 8.48 -0.32 2.89
C LEU A 45 7.73 0.16 1.63
N ALA A 46 8.40 0.23 0.48
CA ALA A 46 7.75 0.59 -0.79
C ALA A 46 6.64 -0.39 -1.20
N VAL A 47 6.84 -1.70 -1.01
CA VAL A 47 5.82 -2.73 -1.27
C VAL A 47 4.62 -2.59 -0.33
N GLU A 48 4.85 -2.28 0.95
CA GLU A 48 3.78 -2.08 1.93
C GLU A 48 2.92 -0.85 1.60
N PHE A 49 3.55 0.28 1.26
CA PHE A 49 2.83 1.49 0.84
C PHE A 49 2.08 1.31 -0.49
N PHE A 50 2.68 0.59 -1.44
CA PHE A 50 2.01 0.25 -2.69
C PHE A 50 0.78 -0.62 -2.44
N THR A 51 0.89 -1.60 -1.54
CA THR A 51 -0.18 -2.54 -1.26
C THR A 51 -1.35 -1.88 -0.54
N THR A 52 -1.10 -1.03 0.45
CA THR A 52 -2.17 -0.25 1.12
C THR A 52 -2.88 0.70 0.15
N SER A 53 -2.16 1.29 -0.81
CA SER A 53 -2.74 2.12 -1.86
C SER A 53 -3.60 1.30 -2.84
N ALA A 54 -3.11 0.14 -3.29
CA ALA A 54 -3.86 -0.76 -4.18
C ALA A 54 -5.15 -1.29 -3.53
N LEU A 55 -5.11 -1.60 -2.23
CA LEU A 55 -6.27 -1.97 -1.44
C LEU A 55 -7.29 -0.84 -1.35
N ALA A 56 -6.84 0.38 -1.08
CA ALA A 56 -7.70 1.56 -1.03
C ALA A 56 -8.40 1.81 -2.39
N ILE A 57 -7.69 1.69 -3.52
CA ILE A 57 -8.29 1.79 -4.86
C ILE A 57 -9.37 0.70 -5.04
N THR A 58 -9.06 -0.55 -4.66
CA THR A 58 -9.95 -1.70 -4.82
C THR A 58 -11.24 -1.55 -4.02
N LEU A 59 -11.15 -1.06 -2.77
CA LEU A 59 -12.30 -0.70 -1.94
C LEU A 59 -13.13 0.44 -2.55
N LEU A 60 -12.46 1.46 -3.11
CA LEU A 60 -13.13 2.57 -3.79
C LEU A 60 -13.90 2.08 -5.03
N PHE A 61 -13.34 1.14 -5.78
CA PHE A 61 -13.98 0.48 -6.92
C PHE A 61 -15.15 -0.40 -6.49
N SER A 62 -15.02 -1.15 -5.39
CA SER A 62 -16.12 -1.94 -4.83
C SER A 62 -17.35 -1.08 -4.54
N ALA A 63 -17.14 0.08 -3.91
CA ALA A 63 -18.22 1.03 -3.63
C ALA A 63 -18.86 1.60 -4.91
N PHE A 64 -18.07 1.81 -5.97
CA PHE A 64 -18.56 2.35 -7.24
C PHE A 64 -19.36 1.33 -8.06
N PHE A 65 -18.91 0.07 -8.10
CA PHE A 65 -19.58 -1.00 -8.85
C PHE A 65 -20.66 -1.73 -8.03
N THR A 66 -20.83 -1.40 -6.73
CA THR A 66 -21.74 -2.11 -5.80
C THR A 66 -21.54 -3.63 -5.80
N LEU A 67 -20.30 -4.07 -6.04
CA LEU A 67 -19.92 -5.47 -6.07
C LEU A 67 -19.22 -5.84 -4.75
N PRO A 68 -19.89 -6.57 -3.84
CA PRO A 68 -19.30 -6.94 -2.55
C PRO A 68 -18.07 -7.86 -2.69
N ALA A 69 -17.98 -8.64 -3.78
CA ALA A 69 -16.84 -9.51 -4.06
C ALA A 69 -15.49 -8.78 -4.17
N LEU A 70 -15.48 -7.48 -4.50
CA LEU A 70 -14.23 -6.70 -4.52
C LEU A 70 -13.71 -6.41 -3.11
N VAL A 71 -14.57 -6.40 -2.09
CA VAL A 71 -14.16 -6.27 -0.68
C VAL A 71 -13.40 -7.53 -0.25
N ASP A 72 -13.89 -8.72 -0.64
CA ASP A 72 -13.22 -9.98 -0.32
C ASP A 72 -11.82 -10.05 -0.92
N ILE A 73 -11.67 -9.60 -2.18
CA ILE A 73 -10.38 -9.50 -2.85
C ILE A 73 -9.45 -8.51 -2.11
N ALA A 74 -9.96 -7.36 -1.68
CA ALA A 74 -9.17 -6.40 -0.89
C ALA A 74 -8.72 -7.01 0.46
N LEU A 75 -9.59 -7.70 1.17
CA LEU A 75 -9.21 -8.37 2.43
C LEU A 75 -8.16 -9.47 2.20
N LEU A 76 -8.26 -10.21 1.10
CA LEU A 76 -7.28 -11.23 0.72
C LEU A 76 -5.90 -10.61 0.43
N PHE A 77 -5.85 -9.52 -0.33
CA PHE A 77 -4.61 -8.79 -0.60
C PHE A 77 -3.99 -8.19 0.68
N ALA A 78 -4.80 -7.71 1.61
CA ALA A 78 -4.33 -7.20 2.90
C ALA A 78 -3.65 -8.30 3.73
N LEU A 79 -4.25 -9.50 3.74
CA LEU A 79 -3.68 -10.65 4.43
C LEU A 79 -2.34 -11.10 3.81
N LEU A 80 -2.27 -11.15 2.48
CA LEU A 80 -1.04 -11.51 1.77
C LEU A 80 0.09 -10.49 1.99
N ALA A 81 -0.24 -9.20 2.09
CA ALA A 81 0.72 -8.14 2.41
C ALA A 81 1.35 -8.35 3.80
N ALA A 82 0.51 -8.58 4.81
CA ALA A 82 0.95 -8.85 6.18
C ALA A 82 1.82 -10.11 6.28
N LEU A 83 1.53 -11.15 5.49
CA LEU A 83 2.36 -12.35 5.42
C LEU A 83 3.72 -12.06 4.75
N GLY A 84 3.74 -11.22 3.71
CA GLY A 84 4.97 -10.79 3.05
C GLY A 84 5.92 -10.06 3.99
N THR A 85 5.40 -9.13 4.79
CA THR A 85 6.19 -8.39 5.79
C THR A 85 6.68 -9.28 6.93
N ALA A 86 5.83 -10.18 7.45
CA ALA A 86 6.22 -11.15 8.47
C ALA A 86 7.38 -12.05 8.00
N ASN A 87 7.31 -12.56 6.77
CA ASN A 87 8.37 -13.42 6.21
C ASN A 87 9.71 -12.67 6.03
N PHE A 88 9.68 -11.38 5.68
CA PHE A 88 10.89 -10.57 5.60
C PHE A 88 11.56 -10.38 6.96
N VAL A 89 10.78 -10.11 8.01
CA VAL A 89 11.30 -9.97 9.37
C VAL A 89 11.96 -11.26 9.85
N VAL A 90 11.36 -12.42 9.55
CA VAL A 90 11.94 -13.72 9.90
C VAL A 90 13.25 -14.00 9.14
N ARG A 91 13.37 -13.61 7.86
CA ARG A 91 14.56 -13.89 7.05
C ARG A 91 15.78 -13.03 7.36
N HIS A 92 15.63 -11.89 8.05
CA HIS A 92 16.72 -10.94 8.26
C HIS A 92 17.49 -11.12 9.59
N HIS A 93 17.45 -12.30 10.21
CA HIS A 93 18.26 -12.59 11.40
C HIS A 93 19.77 -12.48 11.07
N PRO A 94 20.52 -11.54 11.67
CA PRO A 94 21.95 -11.44 11.42
C PRO A 94 22.67 -12.68 11.99
N PRO A 95 23.65 -13.26 11.27
CA PRO A 95 24.44 -14.35 11.79
C PRO A 95 25.13 -13.86 13.06
N LYS A 96 24.92 -14.59 14.16
CA LYS A 96 25.64 -14.38 15.41
C LYS A 96 27.12 -14.46 15.06
N ARG A 97 27.85 -13.33 15.13
CA ARG A 97 29.31 -13.39 15.09
C ARG A 97 29.67 -14.22 16.30
N GLU A 98 30.11 -15.45 16.04
CA GLU A 98 30.85 -16.24 17.01
C GLU A 98 31.93 -15.29 17.55
N GLU A 99 31.73 -14.92 18.82
CA GLU A 99 32.73 -14.24 19.61
C GLU A 99 34.00 -15.06 19.43
N LEU A 100 35.01 -14.40 18.87
CA LEU A 100 36.39 -14.81 18.94
C LEU A 100 36.79 -14.70 20.42
N ASP A 101 36.30 -15.62 21.24
CA ASP A 101 36.92 -15.99 22.50
C ASP A 101 37.96 -17.04 22.13
N ASP A 102 39.23 -16.65 22.20
CA ASP A 102 40.05 -16.77 23.41
C ASP A 102 40.61 -18.19 23.60
N ASP A 103 41.06 -18.80 22.49
CA ASP A 103 42.07 -19.85 22.50
C ASP A 103 43.48 -19.20 22.49
N ALA A 104 43.78 -18.38 23.50
CA ALA A 104 45.12 -17.89 23.82
C ALA A 104 45.84 -18.86 24.77
#